data_AF-A0A5E5PBL8-F1
#
_entry.id   AF-A0A5E5PBL8-F1
#
_cell.length_a   1.000
_cell.length_b   1.000
_cell.length_c   1.000
_cell.angle_alpha   90.00
_cell.angle_beta   90.00
_cell.angle_gamma   90.00
#
_symmetry.space_group_name_H-M   'P 1'
#
loop_
_entity.id
_entity.type
_entity.pdbx_description
1 polymer ?
#
loop_
_entity_poly.entity_id
_entity_poly.type
_entity_poly.pdbx_seq_one_letter_code
_entity_poly.pdbx_strand_id
1 'polypeptide(L)'
;MNQSEFAALHGVSRKTVTKWKERGWLVFAGDDIDVDQSNALLKRYRRDGIPAVTQTVTQAPKGNKRKTVTQAASEVTLEAGESAGEAANRILSGNVELLDFDDARCFKENYLGLMAQLEYERKSGSLVELDTATAILFEEFRAQRDAWLNWPTRVGPILAADLGVEADRVVEALTAHVHKQIAQLGEPEANFSEREG
;
A
#
# COMPACT_ATOMS: atom_id res chain seq x y z
N MET A 1 5.09 -44.21 -6.15
CA MET A 1 5.38 -43.92 -7.58
C MET A 1 6.83 -43.49 -7.70
N ASN A 2 7.58 -44.03 -8.66
CA ASN A 2 9.00 -43.69 -8.80
C ASN A 2 9.21 -42.34 -9.53
N GLN A 3 10.42 -41.76 -9.45
CA GLN A 3 10.74 -40.47 -10.07
C GLN A 3 10.55 -40.43 -11.60
N SER A 4 10.70 -41.56 -12.30
CA SER A 4 10.57 -41.64 -13.75
C SER A 4 9.10 -41.64 -14.17
N GLU A 5 8.26 -42.36 -13.44
CA GLU A 5 6.80 -42.36 -13.59
C GLU A 5 6.22 -40.99 -13.22
N PHE A 6 6.73 -40.35 -12.16
CA PHE A 6 6.37 -38.98 -11.79
C PHE A 6 6.76 -37.97 -12.89
N ALA A 7 7.93 -38.13 -13.51
CA ALA A 7 8.34 -37.29 -14.64
C ALA A 7 7.38 -37.44 -15.84
N ALA A 8 6.96 -38.68 -16.15
CA ALA A 8 6.01 -38.98 -17.21
C ALA A 8 4.61 -38.39 -16.92
N LEU A 9 4.13 -38.48 -15.68
CA LEU A 9 2.83 -37.92 -15.26
C LEU A 9 2.74 -36.41 -15.49
N HIS A 10 3.84 -35.68 -15.25
CA HIS A 10 3.92 -34.23 -15.42
C HIS A 10 4.45 -33.78 -16.79
N GLY A 11 4.77 -34.70 -17.71
CA GLY A 11 5.32 -34.39 -19.03
C GLY A 11 6.68 -33.68 -18.98
N VAL A 12 7.49 -33.93 -17.94
CA VAL A 12 8.79 -33.27 -17.73
C VAL A 12 9.94 -34.28 -17.78
N SER A 13 11.18 -33.78 -17.93
CA SER A 13 12.37 -34.64 -17.86
C SER A 13 12.65 -35.13 -16.44
N ARG A 14 13.26 -36.31 -16.29
CA ARG A 14 13.72 -36.85 -14.99
C ARG A 14 14.66 -35.87 -14.26
N LYS A 15 15.49 -35.13 -15.00
CA LYS A 15 16.37 -34.08 -14.45
C LYS A 15 15.57 -32.96 -13.78
N THR A 16 14.39 -32.63 -14.30
CA THR A 16 13.49 -31.63 -13.71
C THR A 16 12.96 -32.11 -12.36
N VAL A 17 12.59 -33.39 -12.26
CA VAL A 17 12.15 -34.02 -10.99
C VAL A 17 13.29 -34.09 -9.97
N THR A 18 14.53 -34.36 -10.40
CA THR A 18 15.70 -34.28 -9.51
C THR A 18 15.90 -32.87 -8.96
N LYS A 19 15.75 -31.82 -9.79
CA LYS A 19 15.80 -30.44 -9.33
C LYS A 19 14.66 -30.09 -8.36
N TRP A 20 13.47 -30.65 -8.55
CA TRP A 20 12.37 -30.48 -7.60
C TRP A 20 12.66 -31.16 -6.27
N LYS A 21 13.30 -32.34 -6.29
CA LYS A 21 13.82 -33.00 -5.09
C LYS A 21 14.87 -32.15 -4.38
N GLU A 22 15.85 -31.61 -5.11
CA GLU A 22 16.90 -30.72 -4.55
C GLU A 22 16.32 -29.45 -3.92
N ARG A 23 15.20 -28.95 -4.44
CA ARG A 23 14.49 -27.77 -3.93
C ARG A 23 13.49 -28.08 -2.80
N GLY A 24 13.36 -29.34 -2.40
CA GLY A 24 12.42 -29.76 -1.36
C GLY A 24 10.94 -29.69 -1.77
N TRP A 25 10.63 -29.72 -3.07
CA TRP A 25 9.26 -29.63 -3.59
C TRP A 25 8.57 -30.98 -3.80
N LEU A 26 9.23 -32.07 -3.41
CA LEU A 26 8.69 -33.44 -3.51
C LEU A 26 8.72 -34.10 -2.14
N VAL A 27 7.63 -34.73 -1.76
CA VAL A 27 7.51 -35.54 -0.55
C VAL A 27 7.70 -37.01 -0.91
N PHE A 28 8.58 -37.69 -0.17
CA PHE A 28 8.85 -39.12 -0.35
C PHE A 28 8.28 -39.91 0.84
N ALA A 29 7.52 -40.96 0.54
CA ALA A 29 7.06 -41.96 1.48
C ALA A 29 7.95 -43.21 1.29
N GLY A 30 9.14 -43.21 1.90
CA GLY A 30 10.15 -44.24 1.67
C GLY A 30 10.82 -44.09 0.30
N ASP A 31 10.83 -45.15 -0.50
CA ASP A 31 11.40 -45.15 -1.86
C ASP A 31 10.44 -44.58 -2.93
N ASP A 32 9.19 -44.33 -2.55
CA ASP A 32 8.14 -43.85 -3.42
C ASP A 32 7.81 -42.37 -3.19
N ILE A 33 7.46 -41.65 -4.26
CA ILE A 33 6.94 -40.28 -4.18
C ILE A 33 5.47 -40.33 -3.75
N ASP A 34 5.14 -39.55 -2.73
CA ASP A 34 3.75 -39.21 -2.38
C ASP A 34 3.27 -38.19 -3.41
N VAL A 35 2.42 -38.66 -4.32
CA VAL A 35 1.97 -37.89 -5.50
C VAL A 35 1.09 -36.72 -5.06
N ASP A 36 0.23 -36.91 -4.08
CA ASP A 36 -0.74 -35.90 -3.66
C ASP A 36 -0.04 -34.76 -2.90
N GLN A 37 0.85 -35.10 -1.96
CA GLN A 37 1.62 -34.10 -1.23
C GLN A 37 2.64 -33.39 -2.11
N SER A 38 3.32 -34.12 -3.00
CA SER A 38 4.26 -33.52 -3.96
C SER A 38 3.55 -32.60 -4.95
N ASN A 39 2.35 -32.97 -5.41
CA ASN A 39 1.55 -32.11 -6.28
C ASN A 39 1.04 -30.87 -5.55
N ALA A 40 0.70 -30.99 -4.26
CA ALA A 40 0.34 -29.84 -3.44
C ALA A 40 1.51 -28.87 -3.27
N LEU A 41 2.73 -29.36 -3.03
CA LEU A 41 3.94 -28.52 -2.97
C LEU A 41 4.29 -27.94 -4.34
N LEU A 42 4.14 -28.71 -5.41
CA LEU A 42 4.39 -28.21 -6.76
C LEU A 42 3.39 -27.12 -7.14
N LYS A 43 2.10 -27.21 -6.81
CA LYS A 43 1.17 -26.09 -7.03
C LYS A 43 1.61 -24.82 -6.29
N ARG A 44 2.02 -24.96 -5.03
CA ARG A 44 2.48 -23.85 -4.18
C ARG A 44 3.75 -23.16 -4.66
N TYR A 45 4.71 -23.91 -5.23
CA TYR A 45 6.03 -23.38 -5.58
C TYR A 45 6.33 -23.32 -7.08
N ARG A 46 5.52 -23.96 -7.92
CA ARG A 46 5.72 -23.95 -9.37
C ARG A 46 5.19 -22.63 -9.91
N ARG A 47 6.11 -21.87 -10.49
CA ARG A 47 5.82 -20.83 -11.47
C ARG A 47 5.18 -21.48 -12.69
N ASP A 48 3.85 -21.56 -12.74
CA ASP A 48 3.16 -21.95 -13.95
C ASP A 48 3.52 -20.95 -15.07
N GLY A 49 4.09 -21.49 -16.16
CA GLY A 49 4.50 -20.71 -17.32
C GLY A 49 6.00 -20.38 -17.48
N ILE A 50 6.94 -21.13 -16.88
CA ILE A 50 8.29 -21.21 -17.50
C ILE A 50 8.21 -22.26 -18.62
N PRO A 51 8.16 -21.90 -19.91
CA PRO A 51 8.31 -22.89 -20.96
C PRO A 51 9.62 -23.63 -20.72
N ALA A 52 9.59 -24.96 -20.86
CA ALA A 52 10.75 -25.81 -20.68
C ALA A 52 11.98 -25.16 -21.32
N VAL A 53 12.96 -24.76 -20.50
CA VAL A 53 14.29 -24.37 -21.01
C VAL A 53 14.98 -25.66 -21.45
N THR A 54 14.51 -26.18 -22.57
CA THR A 54 15.22 -27.14 -23.41
C THR A 54 14.75 -26.90 -24.85
N GLN A 55 14.94 -25.67 -25.34
CA GLN A 55 15.30 -25.56 -26.74
C GLN A 55 16.77 -25.96 -26.82
N THR A 56 17.05 -27.07 -27.50
CA THR A 56 18.39 -27.33 -28.04
C THR A 56 18.65 -26.26 -29.10
N VAL A 57 19.15 -25.11 -28.65
CA VAL A 57 19.60 -24.05 -29.54
C VAL A 57 21.02 -24.41 -29.99
N THR A 58 21.16 -24.83 -31.24
CA THR A 58 22.45 -25.02 -31.92
C THR A 58 23.07 -23.68 -32.31
N GLN A 59 23.24 -22.75 -31.36
CA GLN A 59 23.96 -21.50 -31.60
C GLN A 59 24.77 -21.09 -30.37
N ALA A 60 26.00 -20.66 -30.62
CA ALA A 60 26.97 -20.24 -29.61
C ALA A 60 26.45 -19.01 -28.82
N PRO A 61 26.67 -18.96 -27.50
CA PRO A 61 26.10 -17.91 -26.65
C PRO A 61 26.80 -16.57 -26.89
N LYS A 62 26.12 -15.64 -27.57
CA LYS A 62 26.47 -14.22 -27.50
C LYS A 62 25.89 -13.64 -26.21
N GLY A 63 26.77 -13.32 -25.27
CA GLY A 63 26.41 -12.85 -23.94
C GLY A 63 25.67 -11.52 -23.97
N ASN A 64 24.39 -11.54 -23.59
CA ASN A 64 23.69 -10.35 -23.11
C ASN A 64 23.64 -10.42 -21.57
N LYS A 65 24.66 -9.87 -20.92
CA LYS A 65 24.63 -9.55 -19.49
C LYS A 65 23.74 -8.31 -19.29
N ARG A 66 22.43 -8.46 -19.41
CA ARG A 66 21.48 -7.52 -18.80
C ARG A 66 21.16 -8.05 -17.42
N LYS A 67 21.76 -7.45 -16.39
CA LYS A 67 21.32 -7.64 -15.00
C LYS A 67 19.87 -7.17 -14.92
N THR A 68 18.94 -8.11 -14.81
CA THR A 68 17.56 -7.83 -14.40
C THR A 68 17.59 -7.25 -13.00
N VAL A 69 16.71 -6.27 -12.73
CA VAL A 69 16.57 -5.54 -11.45
C VAL A 69 16.18 -6.46 -10.26
N THR A 70 16.07 -7.77 -10.47
CA THR A 70 15.75 -8.79 -9.47
C THR A 70 16.99 -9.44 -8.84
N GLN A 71 18.04 -8.67 -8.56
CA GLN A 71 19.19 -9.12 -7.74
C GLN A 71 19.31 -8.36 -6.41
N ALA A 72 18.38 -7.46 -6.10
CA ALA A 72 18.34 -6.72 -4.84
C ALA A 72 17.34 -7.28 -3.82
N ALA A 73 16.64 -8.37 -4.14
CA ALA A 73 15.94 -9.18 -3.14
C ALA A 73 16.90 -10.26 -2.69
N SER A 74 17.43 -10.09 -1.48
CA SER A 74 18.20 -11.05 -0.70
C SER A 74 17.84 -12.50 -1.00
N GLU A 75 18.85 -13.32 -1.30
CA GLU A 75 18.73 -14.77 -1.24
C GLU A 75 18.17 -15.14 0.13
N VAL A 76 16.90 -15.58 0.16
CA VAL A 76 16.35 -16.24 1.34
C VAL A 76 17.13 -17.55 1.48
N THR A 77 18.05 -17.59 2.43
CA THR A 77 18.77 -18.81 2.77
C THR A 77 17.79 -19.76 3.47
N LEU A 78 17.49 -20.87 2.81
CA LEU A 78 16.82 -22.01 3.42
C LEU A 78 17.78 -22.61 4.45
N GLU A 79 17.32 -22.78 5.68
CA GLU A 79 18.06 -23.55 6.68
C GLU A 79 18.06 -25.05 6.32
N ALA A 80 18.98 -25.82 6.92
CA ALA A 80 19.15 -27.23 6.59
C ALA A 80 17.89 -28.04 6.94
N GLY A 81 17.13 -28.46 5.92
CA GLY A 81 15.87 -29.19 6.08
C GLY A 81 14.62 -28.31 6.11
N GLU A 82 14.78 -26.98 6.06
CA GLU A 82 13.67 -26.02 6.04
C GLU A 82 13.02 -25.98 4.64
N SER A 83 11.69 -26.06 4.59
CA SER A 83 10.96 -25.90 3.33
C SER A 83 10.87 -24.42 2.92
N ALA A 84 10.64 -24.14 1.63
CA ALA A 84 10.49 -22.77 1.16
C ALA A 84 9.33 -22.01 1.83
N GLY A 85 8.25 -22.70 2.21
CA GLY A 85 7.12 -22.12 2.93
C GLY A 85 7.43 -21.88 4.41
N GLU A 86 8.27 -22.71 5.01
CA GLU A 86 8.75 -22.51 6.38
C GLU A 86 9.68 -21.30 6.46
N ALA A 87 10.59 -21.16 5.49
CA ALA A 87 11.42 -19.96 5.34
C ALA A 87 10.57 -18.71 5.08
N ALA A 88 9.51 -18.81 4.27
CA ALA A 88 8.59 -17.70 4.01
C ALA A 88 7.83 -17.28 5.29
N ASN A 89 7.31 -18.24 6.05
CA ASN A 89 6.64 -17.97 7.33
C ASN A 89 7.58 -17.37 8.38
N ARG A 90 8.85 -17.77 8.40
CA ARG A 90 9.86 -17.20 9.30
C ARG A 90 10.18 -15.74 8.98
N ILE A 91 10.18 -15.39 7.69
CA ILE A 91 10.51 -14.03 7.22
C ILE A 91 9.32 -13.08 7.33
N LEU A 92 8.12 -13.56 7.01
CA LEU A 92 6.91 -12.76 7.08
C LEU A 92 6.60 -12.43 8.53
N SER A 93 6.68 -11.15 8.88
CA SER A 93 6.31 -10.67 10.22
C SER A 93 4.79 -10.51 10.29
N GLY A 94 4.11 -11.36 11.05
CA GLY A 94 2.67 -11.32 11.30
C GLY A 94 1.93 -12.60 10.92
N ASN A 95 0.63 -12.69 11.23
CA ASN A 95 -0.24 -13.80 10.83
C ASN A 95 -0.62 -13.68 9.35
N VAL A 96 0.34 -13.88 8.45
CA VAL A 96 0.10 -13.87 7.01
C VAL A 96 -0.14 -15.31 6.55
N GLU A 97 -1.33 -15.57 6.00
CA GLU A 97 -1.61 -16.85 5.38
C GLU A 97 -0.85 -16.96 4.04
N LEU A 98 -0.08 -18.03 3.88
CA LEU A 98 0.59 -18.32 2.61
C LEU A 98 -0.44 -18.84 1.60
N LEU A 99 -0.86 -17.96 0.70
CA LEU A 99 -1.70 -18.30 -0.44
C LEU A 99 -0.93 -19.16 -1.46
N ASP A 100 -1.69 -19.88 -2.28
CA ASP A 100 -1.13 -20.54 -3.46
C ASP A 100 -0.54 -19.51 -4.44
N PHE A 101 0.37 -19.96 -5.32
CA PHE A 101 1.15 -19.04 -6.15
C PHE A 101 0.28 -18.13 -7.03
N ASP A 102 -0.71 -18.71 -7.71
CA ASP A 102 -1.58 -17.96 -8.62
C ASP A 102 -2.47 -16.98 -7.85
N ASP A 103 -2.98 -17.40 -6.69
CA ASP A 103 -3.77 -16.55 -5.80
C ASP A 103 -2.93 -15.41 -5.23
N ALA A 104 -1.72 -15.69 -4.76
CA ALA A 104 -0.78 -14.70 -4.26
C ALA A 104 -0.40 -13.67 -5.34
N ARG A 105 -0.22 -14.12 -6.58
CA ARG A 105 0.06 -13.26 -7.73
C ARG A 105 -1.14 -12.37 -8.04
N CYS A 106 -2.33 -12.95 -8.15
CA CYS A 106 -3.57 -12.20 -8.39
C CYS A 106 -3.78 -11.14 -7.31
N PHE A 107 -3.64 -11.52 -6.04
CA PHE A 107 -3.71 -10.62 -4.90
C PHE A 107 -2.71 -9.46 -5.03
N LYS A 108 -1.44 -9.77 -5.32
CA LYS A 108 -0.41 -8.74 -5.51
C LYS A 108 -0.78 -7.75 -6.64
N GLU A 109 -1.19 -8.25 -7.80
CA GLU A 109 -1.54 -7.38 -8.94
C GLU A 109 -2.76 -6.49 -8.62
N ASN A 110 -3.76 -7.03 -7.91
CA ASN A 110 -4.92 -6.24 -7.46
C ASN A 110 -4.49 -5.11 -6.52
N TYR A 111 -3.65 -5.41 -5.52
CA TYR A 111 -3.16 -4.40 -4.58
C TYR A 111 -2.26 -3.37 -5.26
N LEU A 112 -1.42 -3.78 -6.22
CA LEU A 112 -0.65 -2.83 -7.04
C LEU A 112 -1.56 -1.93 -7.86
N GLY A 113 -2.66 -2.45 -8.40
CA GLY A 113 -3.69 -1.66 -9.08
C GLY A 113 -4.32 -0.63 -8.16
N LEU A 114 -4.74 -1.04 -6.95
CA LEU A 114 -5.30 -0.14 -5.94
C LEU A 114 -4.30 0.94 -5.49
N MET A 115 -3.04 0.58 -5.27
CA MET A 115 -1.99 1.55 -4.94
C MET A 115 -1.76 2.54 -6.08
N ALA A 116 -1.71 2.07 -7.33
CA ALA A 116 -1.57 2.93 -8.50
C ALA A 116 -2.76 3.87 -8.67
N GLN A 117 -3.98 3.39 -8.40
CA GLN A 117 -5.19 4.21 -8.40
C GLN A 117 -5.13 5.29 -7.32
N LEU A 118 -4.82 4.93 -6.06
CA LEU A 118 -4.68 5.89 -4.96
C LEU A 118 -3.61 6.93 -5.27
N GLU A 119 -2.47 6.50 -5.83
CA GLU A 119 -1.42 7.42 -6.28
C GLU A 119 -1.90 8.37 -7.39
N TYR A 120 -2.64 7.86 -8.36
CA TYR A 120 -3.22 8.66 -9.42
C TYR A 120 -4.22 9.68 -8.85
N GLU A 121 -5.15 9.26 -7.99
CA GLU A 121 -6.14 10.12 -7.36
C GLU A 121 -5.47 11.24 -6.54
N ARG A 122 -4.44 10.90 -5.76
CA ARG A 122 -3.62 11.89 -5.04
C ARG A 122 -2.90 12.85 -5.99
N LYS A 123 -2.25 12.37 -7.05
CA LYS A 123 -1.53 13.21 -8.02
C LYS A 123 -2.47 14.08 -8.86
N SER A 124 -3.68 13.59 -9.13
CA SER A 124 -4.73 14.34 -9.82
C SER A 124 -5.39 15.42 -8.96
N GLY A 125 -5.12 15.42 -7.65
CA GLY A 125 -5.73 16.34 -6.68
C GLY A 125 -7.12 15.94 -6.22
N SER A 126 -7.58 14.73 -6.55
CA SER A 126 -8.88 14.21 -6.10
C SER A 126 -8.88 13.76 -4.64
N LEU A 127 -7.69 13.45 -4.08
CA LEU A 127 -7.51 13.11 -2.66
C LEU A 127 -6.64 14.16 -1.97
N VAL A 128 -7.05 14.54 -0.76
CA VAL A 128 -6.29 15.41 0.14
C VAL A 128 -6.05 14.67 1.44
N GLU A 129 -4.85 14.80 1.98
CA GLU A 129 -4.53 14.28 3.31
C GLU A 129 -5.29 15.07 4.38
N LEU A 130 -6.06 14.34 5.21
CA LEU A 130 -6.96 14.94 6.18
C LEU A 130 -6.22 15.83 7.19
N ASP A 131 -5.04 15.41 7.65
CA ASP A 131 -4.22 16.17 8.59
C ASP A 131 -3.76 17.51 7.98
N THR A 132 -3.33 17.48 6.71
CA THR A 132 -2.95 18.67 5.96
C THR A 132 -4.15 19.60 5.75
N ALA A 133 -5.31 19.07 5.34
CA ALA A 133 -6.53 19.86 5.18
C ALA A 133 -6.99 20.51 6.49
N THR A 134 -6.94 19.75 7.58
CA THR A 134 -7.32 20.21 8.92
C THR A 134 -6.39 21.32 9.40
N ALA A 135 -5.08 21.17 9.22
CA ALA A 135 -4.10 22.17 9.60
C ALA A 135 -4.30 23.49 8.84
N ILE A 136 -4.48 23.42 7.52
CA ILE A 136 -4.73 24.61 6.68
C ILE A 136 -6.03 25.28 7.12
N LEU A 137 -7.12 24.53 7.26
CA LEU A 137 -8.42 25.07 7.64
C LEU A 137 -8.36 25.74 9.02
N PHE A 138 -7.69 25.11 9.97
CA PHE A 138 -7.51 25.67 11.31
C PHE A 138 -6.73 26.98 11.29
N GLU A 139 -5.63 27.04 10.54
CA GLU A 139 -4.82 28.26 10.42
C GLU A 139 -5.59 29.40 9.75
N GLU A 140 -6.35 29.11 8.68
CA GLU A 140 -7.20 30.09 8.02
C GLU A 140 -8.29 30.65 8.95
N PHE A 141 -9.00 29.79 9.68
CA PHE A 141 -9.99 30.25 10.65
C PHE A 141 -9.38 31.00 11.82
N ARG A 142 -8.17 30.61 12.25
CA ARG A 142 -7.41 31.35 13.26
C ARG A 142 -7.07 32.76 12.75
N ALA A 143 -6.52 32.85 11.54
CA ALA A 143 -6.20 34.14 10.91
C ALA A 143 -7.45 35.01 10.77
N GLN A 144 -8.59 34.42 10.37
CA GLN A 144 -9.86 35.13 10.28
C GLN A 144 -10.36 35.63 11.64
N ARG A 145 -10.26 34.82 12.69
CA ARG A 145 -10.59 35.22 14.06
C ARG A 145 -9.73 36.38 14.51
N ASP A 146 -8.41 36.27 14.34
CA ASP A 146 -7.47 37.30 14.76
C ASP A 146 -7.67 38.62 13.97
N ALA A 147 -8.04 38.53 12.68
CA ALA A 147 -8.42 39.68 11.88
C ALA A 147 -9.69 40.37 12.41
N TRP A 148 -10.71 39.61 12.82
CA TRP A 148 -11.92 40.16 13.42
C TRP A 148 -11.66 40.80 14.78
N LEU A 149 -10.83 40.19 15.64
CA LEU A 149 -10.47 40.77 16.94
C LEU A 149 -9.75 42.11 16.82
N ASN A 150 -8.95 42.29 15.76
CA ASN A 150 -8.25 43.54 15.47
C ASN A 150 -9.08 44.53 14.63
N TRP A 151 -10.24 44.13 14.13
CA TRP A 151 -11.06 44.98 13.26
C TRP A 151 -11.65 46.21 13.98
N PRO A 152 -12.20 46.10 15.22
CA PRO A 152 -12.74 47.25 15.95
C PRO A 152 -11.75 48.39 16.16
N THR A 153 -10.49 48.08 16.48
CA THR A 153 -9.46 49.10 16.71
C THR A 153 -9.05 49.81 15.43
N ARG A 154 -9.14 49.13 14.28
CA ARG A 154 -8.83 49.70 12.96
C ARG A 154 -9.97 50.52 12.38
N VAL A 155 -11.22 50.05 12.50
CA VAL A 155 -12.39 50.67 11.86
C VAL A 155 -13.17 51.59 12.80
N GLY A 156 -13.16 51.33 14.10
CA GLY A 156 -13.90 52.11 15.09
C GLY A 156 -13.59 53.60 15.06
N PRO A 157 -12.31 54.04 15.01
CA PRO A 157 -11.98 55.47 14.92
C PRO A 157 -12.45 56.13 13.62
N ILE A 158 -12.39 55.40 12.49
CA ILE A 158 -12.85 55.89 11.18
C ILE A 158 -14.37 56.08 11.21
N LEU A 159 -15.08 55.05 11.68
CA LEU A 159 -16.54 55.08 11.80
C LEU A 159 -17.01 56.18 12.77
N ALA A 160 -16.29 56.40 13.86
CA ALA A 160 -16.59 57.45 14.82
C ALA A 160 -16.43 58.85 14.22
N ALA A 161 -15.39 59.06 13.42
CA ALA A 161 -15.18 60.32 12.69
C ALA A 161 -16.30 60.58 11.68
N ASP A 162 -16.71 59.56 10.92
CA ASP A 162 -17.79 59.67 9.93
C ASP A 162 -19.16 60.00 10.57
N LEU A 163 -19.41 59.47 11.77
CA LEU A 163 -20.67 59.66 12.50
C LEU A 163 -20.64 60.85 13.47
N GLY A 164 -19.47 61.49 13.67
CA GLY A 164 -19.30 62.61 14.61
C GLY A 164 -19.46 62.22 16.09
N VAL A 165 -19.08 60.99 16.46
CA VAL A 165 -19.19 60.45 17.82
C VAL A 165 -17.81 60.18 18.44
N GLU A 166 -17.76 59.90 19.74
CA GLU A 166 -16.52 59.58 20.45
C GLU A 166 -15.94 58.23 19.98
N ALA A 167 -14.67 58.23 19.56
CA ALA A 167 -13.99 57.05 19.02
C ALA A 167 -13.91 55.88 20.02
N ASP A 168 -13.56 56.15 21.27
CA ASP A 168 -13.35 55.11 22.29
C ASP A 168 -14.65 54.33 22.55
N ARG A 169 -15.81 55.01 22.59
CA ARG A 169 -17.12 54.36 22.74
C ARG A 169 -17.48 53.47 21.56
N VAL A 170 -17.16 53.89 20.34
CA VAL A 170 -17.42 53.08 19.13
C VAL A 170 -16.55 51.83 19.15
N VAL A 171 -15.26 51.96 19.47
CA VAL A 171 -14.35 50.81 19.56
C VAL A 171 -14.80 49.83 20.64
N GLU A 172 -15.19 50.32 21.82
CA GLU A 172 -15.70 49.49 22.92
C GLU A 172 -16.95 48.71 22.51
N ALA A 173 -17.95 49.41 21.94
CA ALA A 173 -19.20 48.78 21.50
C ALA A 173 -18.95 47.72 20.42
N LEU A 174 -18.14 48.03 19.40
CA LEU A 174 -17.79 47.10 18.34
C LEU A 174 -17.03 45.88 18.87
N THR A 175 -16.10 46.07 19.81
CA THR A 175 -15.35 44.97 20.44
C THR A 175 -16.28 43.98 21.13
N ALA A 176 -17.23 44.48 21.92
CA ALA A 176 -18.21 43.63 22.59
C ALA A 176 -19.06 42.81 21.61
N HIS A 177 -19.55 43.43 20.53
CA HIS A 177 -20.35 42.74 19.52
C HIS A 177 -19.55 41.71 18.71
N VAL A 178 -18.31 42.05 18.31
CA VAL A 178 -17.44 41.13 17.58
C VAL A 178 -17.06 39.92 18.44
N HIS A 179 -16.71 40.13 19.72
CA HIS A 179 -16.41 39.01 20.62
C HIS A 179 -17.61 38.06 20.79
N LYS A 180 -18.82 38.62 20.95
CA LYS A 180 -20.05 37.83 21.02
C LYS A 180 -20.27 37.01 19.74
N GLN A 181 -20.09 37.61 18.57
CA GLN A 181 -20.23 36.94 17.28
C GLN A 181 -19.23 35.79 17.11
N ILE A 182 -17.96 36.02 17.43
CA ILE A 182 -16.91 35.00 17.35
C ILE A 182 -17.24 33.82 18.29
N ALA A 183 -17.70 34.09 19.51
CA ALA A 183 -18.08 33.05 20.46
C ALA A 183 -19.22 32.18 19.92
N GLN A 184 -20.25 32.78 19.31
CA GLN A 184 -21.37 32.06 18.69
C GLN A 184 -20.93 31.20 17.50
N LEU A 185 -19.92 31.62 16.74
CA LEU A 185 -19.36 30.85 15.63
C LEU A 185 -18.48 29.68 16.07
N GLY A 186 -18.05 29.63 17.34
CA GLY A 186 -17.20 28.58 17.89
C GLY A 186 -17.92 27.27 18.25
N GLU A 187 -19.26 27.22 18.13
CA GLU A 187 -20.09 26.04 18.45
C GLU A 187 -20.69 25.30 17.23
N PRO A 188 -20.00 25.11 16.08
CA PRO A 188 -20.60 24.36 14.97
C PRO A 188 -20.51 22.85 15.22
N GLU A 189 -21.67 22.19 15.30
CA GLU A 189 -21.80 20.74 15.14
C GLU A 189 -21.52 20.40 13.66
N ALA A 190 -20.31 19.94 13.35
CA ALA A 190 -19.98 19.54 11.99
C ALA A 190 -20.67 18.21 11.64
N ASN A 191 -21.87 18.28 11.05
CA ASN A 191 -22.60 17.11 10.60
C ASN A 191 -22.25 16.75 9.14
N PHE A 192 -21.23 15.90 8.98
CA PHE A 192 -20.76 15.46 7.66
C PHE A 192 -21.74 14.49 6.94
N SER A 193 -22.77 14.01 7.64
CA SER A 193 -23.75 13.05 7.09
C SER A 193 -24.86 13.67 6.23
N GLU A 194 -25.03 15.00 6.27
CA GLU A 194 -26.12 15.68 5.54
C GLU A 194 -25.81 15.98 4.06
N ARG A 195 -24.57 15.77 3.60
CA ARG A 195 -24.16 16.07 2.21
C ARG A 195 -23.93 14.85 1.32
N GLU A 196 -24.13 13.64 1.83
CA GLU A 196 -24.16 12.42 1.02
C GLU A 196 -25.59 12.15 0.54
N GLY A 197 -26.01 12.91 -0.49
CA GLY A 197 -27.30 12.74 -1.18
C GLY A 197 -27.12 12.84 -2.68
#